data_AF-A0A9P0GGX0-F1
#
_entry.id   AF-A0A9P0GGX0-F1
#
_cell.length_a   1.000
_cell.length_b   1.000
_cell.length_c   1.000
_cell.angle_alpha   90.00
_cell.angle_beta   90.00
_cell.angle_gamma   90.00
#
_symmetry.space_group_name_H-M   'P 1'
#
loop_
_entity.id
_entity.type
_entity.pdbx_description
1 polymer ?
#
loop_
_entity_poly.entity_id
_entity_poly.type
_entity_poly.pdbx_seq_one_letter_code
_entity_poly.pdbx_strand_id
1 'polypeptide(L)'
;MNNARGQKPYKSPFGFKIEPSNCATCRHNLSYPQHQRPQCPHHPPVEIHHHHHYTPPSAPPSSNYPAAGSYYPPAGGHYPPPVNNYPPGGYYPSPPSYPGFVKSYSWVDSSLGHALPHTAVRGGTDVDGQPMYVGRAHHERDLIPAKIIPGRRCCYVSYNGKEHAKSTYQVLCDARAEWVPDQGGRVHPDAIEGGRTDNGETLYIGRVIHKNSMTIGKIHPSHRTCYIPFDGAEVGYQNYEVLISRKY
;
A
#
# COMPACT_ATOMS: atom_id res chain seq x y z
N MET A 1 -36.25 -42.34 -28.93
CA MET A 1 -35.53 -42.93 -27.78
C MET A 1 -34.08 -43.11 -28.18
N ASN A 2 -33.19 -42.18 -27.82
CA ASN A 2 -31.77 -42.27 -28.16
C ASN A 2 -30.90 -42.20 -26.91
N ASN A 3 -29.91 -43.09 -26.92
CA ASN A 3 -29.12 -43.59 -25.82
C ASN A 3 -28.18 -42.52 -25.22
N ALA A 4 -28.27 -42.29 -23.92
CA ALA A 4 -27.31 -41.49 -23.17
C ALA A 4 -26.03 -42.31 -22.90
N ARG A 5 -24.92 -41.99 -23.59
CA ARG A 5 -23.59 -42.42 -23.14
C ARG A 5 -23.06 -41.38 -22.17
N GLY A 6 -23.04 -41.73 -20.89
CA GLY A 6 -22.47 -40.92 -19.82
C GLY A 6 -20.96 -40.70 -20.03
N GLN A 7 -20.56 -39.44 -20.18
CA GLN A 7 -19.17 -39.03 -20.00
C GLN A 7 -18.88 -38.94 -18.50
N LYS A 8 -17.90 -39.70 -18.02
CA LYS A 8 -17.40 -39.57 -16.65
C LYS A 8 -16.63 -38.25 -16.51
N PRO A 9 -16.74 -37.52 -15.39
CA PRO A 9 -15.97 -36.30 -15.18
C PRO A 9 -14.47 -36.60 -15.05
N TYR A 10 -13.65 -35.85 -15.77
CA TYR A 10 -12.19 -35.88 -15.64
C TYR A 10 -11.79 -35.23 -14.31
N LYS A 11 -11.11 -35.98 -13.43
CA LYS A 11 -10.53 -35.43 -12.19
C LYS A 11 -9.13 -34.88 -12.47
N SER A 12 -8.92 -33.60 -12.19
CA SER A 12 -7.60 -32.96 -12.12
C SER A 12 -6.81 -33.51 -10.89
N PRO A 13 -5.45 -33.60 -10.94
CA PRO A 13 -4.64 -34.04 -9.79
C PRO A 13 -4.57 -33.00 -8.66
N PHE A 14 -5.08 -31.79 -8.88
CA PHE A 14 -5.11 -30.72 -7.89
C PHE A 14 -6.57 -30.30 -7.71
N GLY A 15 -7.19 -30.75 -6.62
CA GLY A 15 -8.63 -30.74 -6.38
C GLY A 15 -9.26 -29.36 -6.22
N PHE A 16 -9.45 -28.64 -7.32
CA PHE A 16 -10.30 -27.45 -7.39
C PHE A 16 -11.48 -27.71 -8.33
N LYS A 17 -12.71 -27.45 -7.83
CA LYS A 17 -13.92 -27.37 -8.66
C LYS A 17 -13.89 -26.03 -9.40
N ILE A 18 -13.93 -26.07 -10.72
CA ILE A 18 -14.11 -24.88 -11.56
C ILE A 18 -15.62 -24.78 -11.84
N GLU A 19 -16.28 -23.77 -11.28
CA GLU A 19 -17.64 -23.42 -11.69
C GLU A 19 -17.59 -22.52 -12.94
N PRO A 20 -18.44 -22.75 -13.95
CA PRO A 20 -18.40 -21.97 -15.18
C PRO A 20 -19.05 -20.60 -14.97
N SER A 21 -18.26 -19.52 -15.04
CA SER A 21 -18.79 -18.18 -15.23
C SER A 21 -19.16 -17.98 -16.71
N ASN A 22 -20.45 -18.04 -16.99
CA ASN A 22 -20.97 -17.78 -18.34
C ASN A 22 -20.97 -16.28 -18.64
N CYS A 23 -20.54 -15.90 -19.84
CA CYS A 23 -20.93 -14.64 -20.46
C CYS A 23 -22.45 -14.69 -20.72
N ALA A 24 -23.21 -13.72 -20.23
CA ALA A 24 -24.68 -13.78 -20.23
C ALA A 24 -25.34 -13.74 -21.63
N THR A 25 -24.59 -13.48 -22.70
CA THR A 25 -25.14 -13.24 -24.05
C THR A 25 -24.82 -14.34 -25.06
N CYS A 26 -23.78 -15.14 -24.86
CA CYS A 26 -23.38 -16.22 -25.77
C CYS A 26 -23.29 -17.53 -25.01
N ARG A 27 -24.38 -18.32 -25.02
CA ARG A 27 -24.49 -19.64 -24.39
C ARG A 27 -23.61 -20.70 -25.08
N HIS A 28 -22.29 -20.53 -25.06
CA HIS A 28 -21.35 -21.57 -25.46
C HIS A 28 -20.40 -21.93 -24.32
N ASN A 29 -20.35 -23.23 -24.03
CA ASN A 29 -19.47 -23.84 -23.05
C ASN A 29 -18.06 -23.88 -23.65
N LEU A 30 -17.13 -23.07 -23.15
CA LEU A 30 -15.76 -22.99 -23.70
C LEU A 30 -14.76 -23.57 -22.71
N SER A 31 -14.49 -24.87 -22.83
CA SER A 31 -13.33 -25.54 -22.26
C SER A 31 -12.12 -25.40 -23.19
N TYR A 32 -11.53 -24.20 -23.28
CA TYR A 32 -10.23 -23.97 -23.94
C TYR A 32 -9.34 -22.96 -23.20
N PRO A 33 -8.00 -23.12 -23.26
CA PRO A 33 -7.03 -22.18 -22.69
C PRO A 33 -7.15 -20.77 -23.29
N GLN A 34 -6.82 -19.73 -22.50
CA GLN A 34 -7.06 -18.31 -22.83
C GLN A 34 -6.51 -17.86 -24.20
N HIS A 35 -5.42 -18.46 -24.70
CA HIS A 35 -4.74 -18.03 -25.92
C HIS A 35 -5.39 -18.50 -27.24
N GLN A 36 -6.46 -19.30 -27.20
CA GLN A 36 -7.11 -19.83 -28.40
C GLN A 36 -8.61 -19.46 -28.50
N ARG A 37 -9.06 -18.45 -27.75
CA ARG A 37 -10.46 -18.01 -27.82
C ARG A 37 -10.70 -17.17 -29.09
N PRO A 38 -11.72 -17.49 -29.91
CA PRO A 38 -12.16 -16.60 -30.98
C PRO A 38 -12.64 -15.26 -30.39
N GLN A 39 -12.21 -14.14 -30.98
CA GLN A 39 -12.61 -12.80 -30.51
C GLN A 39 -14.09 -12.54 -30.79
N CYS A 40 -14.84 -12.12 -29.78
CA CYS A 40 -16.24 -11.73 -29.91
C CYS A 40 -16.35 -10.31 -30.51
N PRO A 41 -17.19 -10.07 -31.55
CA PRO A 41 -17.28 -8.80 -32.26
C PRO A 41 -17.92 -7.64 -31.47
N HIS A 42 -18.08 -7.75 -30.14
CA HIS A 42 -18.68 -6.72 -29.27
C HIS A 42 -17.65 -6.00 -28.38
N HIS A 43 -16.36 -6.35 -28.49
CA HIS A 43 -15.28 -5.60 -27.86
C HIS A 43 -14.38 -4.97 -28.93
N PRO A 44 -13.97 -3.70 -28.80
CA PRO A 44 -12.89 -3.18 -29.64
C PRO A 44 -11.59 -3.97 -29.37
N PRO A 45 -10.69 -4.12 -30.36
CA PRO A 45 -9.46 -4.87 -30.18
C PRO A 45 -8.64 -4.26 -29.04
N VAL A 46 -8.15 -5.11 -28.14
CA VAL A 46 -7.12 -4.71 -27.19
C VAL A 46 -5.88 -4.39 -28.02
N GLU A 47 -5.54 -3.11 -28.11
CA GLU A 47 -4.30 -2.67 -28.75
C GLU A 47 -3.14 -3.31 -27.98
N ILE A 48 -2.44 -4.25 -28.63
CA ILE A 48 -1.25 -4.88 -28.09
C ILE A 48 -0.15 -3.82 -28.09
N HIS A 49 -0.14 -2.99 -27.05
CA HIS A 49 1.03 -2.19 -26.73
C HIS A 49 2.17 -3.18 -26.46
N HIS A 50 3.12 -3.21 -27.39
CA HIS A 50 4.31 -4.00 -27.29
C HIS A 50 4.93 -3.73 -25.92
N HIS A 51 5.20 -4.79 -25.16
CA HIS A 51 5.96 -4.72 -23.93
C HIS A 51 7.32 -4.08 -24.22
N HIS A 52 7.42 -2.76 -24.08
CA HIS A 52 8.69 -2.12 -23.84
C HIS A 52 9.16 -2.64 -22.48
N HIS A 53 10.09 -3.58 -22.52
CA HIS A 53 10.89 -3.97 -21.37
C HIS A 53 11.47 -2.69 -20.76
N TYR A 54 10.89 -2.25 -19.64
CA TYR A 54 11.46 -1.15 -18.89
C TYR A 54 12.69 -1.68 -18.16
N THR A 55 13.86 -1.55 -18.79
CA THR A 55 15.13 -1.68 -18.10
C THR A 55 15.34 -0.40 -17.29
N PRO A 56 15.38 -0.44 -15.95
CA PRO A 56 15.73 0.74 -15.18
C PRO A 56 17.13 1.23 -15.58
N PRO A 57 17.39 2.55 -15.62
CA PRO A 57 18.73 3.05 -15.90
C PRO A 57 19.69 2.53 -14.82
N SER A 58 20.78 1.91 -15.27
CA SER A 58 21.92 1.52 -14.44
C SER A 58 22.45 2.75 -13.69
N ALA A 59 22.64 2.61 -12.38
CA ALA A 59 23.23 3.65 -11.55
C ALA A 59 24.59 4.11 -12.13
N PRO A 60 24.90 5.42 -12.15
CA PRO A 60 26.21 5.89 -12.59
C PRO A 60 27.30 5.38 -11.62
N PRO A 61 28.52 5.10 -12.12
CA PRO A 61 29.63 4.63 -11.29
C PRO A 61 30.01 5.70 -10.24
N SER A 62 30.20 5.24 -8.99
CA SER A 62 30.63 6.06 -7.86
C SER A 62 32.11 6.42 -8.00
N SER A 63 32.44 7.50 -8.71
CA SER A 63 33.85 7.91 -8.76
C SER A 63 34.14 9.41 -8.87
N ASN A 64 33.19 10.32 -8.71
CA ASN A 64 33.47 11.77 -8.83
C ASN A 64 32.69 12.66 -7.86
N TYR A 65 32.73 12.38 -6.56
CA TYR A 65 32.48 13.44 -5.56
C TYR A 65 33.83 14.00 -5.09
N PRO A 66 34.10 15.31 -5.25
CA PRO A 66 35.29 15.91 -4.68
C PRO A 66 35.25 15.81 -3.16
N ALA A 67 36.40 15.50 -2.55
CA ALA A 67 36.56 15.47 -1.10
C ALA A 67 36.09 16.80 -0.50
N ALA A 68 35.24 16.72 0.52
CA ALA A 68 34.66 17.88 1.20
C ALA A 68 35.77 18.76 1.80
N GLY A 69 36.08 19.86 1.10
CA GLY A 69 36.87 20.97 1.61
C GLY A 69 36.13 21.65 2.77
N SER A 70 36.88 21.91 3.82
CA SER A 70 36.49 22.53 5.08
C SER A 70 35.87 23.91 4.89
N TYR A 71 34.54 24.00 5.02
CA TYR A 71 33.84 25.25 5.34
C TYR A 71 33.07 25.07 6.64
N TYR A 72 33.62 25.61 7.73
CA TYR A 72 32.91 25.78 9.01
C TYR A 72 32.14 27.11 8.99
N PRO A 73 30.82 27.13 9.27
CA PRO A 73 30.11 28.32 9.73
C PRO A 73 30.13 28.41 11.27
N PRO A 74 29.81 29.57 11.87
CA PRO A 74 30.21 29.91 13.24
C PRO A 74 29.47 29.12 14.33
N ALA A 75 30.19 28.89 15.42
CA ALA A 75 29.81 28.07 16.57
C ALA A 75 28.55 28.57 17.29
N GLY A 76 27.59 27.67 17.53
CA GLY A 76 26.42 27.98 18.37
C GLY A 76 25.35 26.90 18.51
N GLY A 77 25.29 25.89 17.62
CA GLY A 77 24.33 24.79 17.72
C GLY A 77 25.00 23.49 18.18
N HIS A 78 24.58 22.92 19.31
CA HIS A 78 24.88 21.52 19.63
C HIS A 78 24.05 20.64 18.70
N TYR A 79 24.62 20.22 17.56
CA TYR A 79 24.01 19.22 16.71
C TYR A 79 24.19 17.83 17.33
N PRO A 80 23.18 16.94 17.27
CA PRO A 80 23.40 15.53 17.54
C PRO A 80 24.36 14.95 16.48
N PRO A 81 25.16 13.94 16.86
CA PRO A 81 26.15 13.34 15.95
C PRO A 81 25.48 12.66 14.73
N PRO A 82 26.22 12.49 13.63
CA PRO A 82 25.71 11.84 12.42
C PRO A 82 25.25 10.39 12.68
N VAL A 83 24.19 10.00 11.94
CA VAL A 83 23.34 8.79 12.11
C VAL A 83 24.09 7.45 12.06
N ASN A 84 25.37 7.44 11.68
CA ASN A 84 26.18 6.21 11.56
C ASN A 84 26.64 5.60 12.89
N ASN A 85 26.33 6.22 14.04
CA ASN A 85 26.76 5.75 15.36
C ASN A 85 25.64 5.12 16.23
N TYR A 86 24.47 4.80 15.70
CA TYR A 86 23.42 4.15 16.48
C TYR A 86 23.55 2.61 16.48
N PRO A 87 23.77 1.97 17.65
CA PRO A 87 23.86 0.52 17.73
C PRO A 87 22.50 -0.16 17.45
N PRO A 88 22.48 -1.40 16.91
CA PRO A 88 21.24 -2.12 16.67
C PRO A 88 20.64 -2.60 18.00
N GLY A 89 19.40 -2.20 18.32
CA GLY A 89 18.59 -2.82 19.38
C GLY A 89 18.20 -1.96 20.58
N GLY A 90 18.41 -0.64 20.57
CA GLY A 90 17.94 0.25 21.63
C GLY A 90 16.49 0.74 21.40
N TYR A 91 15.63 0.64 22.41
CA TYR A 91 14.39 1.43 22.48
C TYR A 91 14.77 2.92 22.58
N TYR A 92 14.53 3.70 21.53
CA TYR A 92 14.75 5.15 21.57
C TYR A 92 13.45 5.83 22.04
N PRO A 93 13.46 6.55 23.17
CA PRO A 93 12.33 7.39 23.54
C PRO A 93 12.18 8.52 22.51
N SER A 94 10.93 8.84 22.17
CA SER A 94 10.62 9.96 21.27
C SER A 94 11.28 11.25 21.79
N PRO A 95 11.88 12.06 20.91
CA PRO A 95 12.45 13.34 21.33
C PRO A 95 11.38 14.23 21.96
N PRO A 96 11.75 15.06 22.96
CA PRO A 96 10.82 15.97 23.62
C PRO A 96 10.16 16.89 22.59
N SER A 97 8.85 17.05 22.70
CA SER A 97 8.05 17.90 21.82
C SER A 97 8.49 19.37 21.97
N TYR A 98 9.16 19.91 20.96
CA TYR A 98 9.49 21.34 20.90
C TYR A 98 8.21 22.17 20.68
N PRO A 99 7.96 23.21 21.50
CA PRO A 99 6.82 24.10 21.30
C PRO A 99 7.06 24.92 20.02
N GLY A 100 6.30 24.58 18.97
CA GLY A 100 6.39 25.24 17.65
C GLY A 100 6.30 24.29 16.45
N PHE A 101 6.40 22.97 16.66
CA PHE A 101 6.23 22.00 15.58
C PHE A 101 4.75 21.65 15.38
N VAL A 102 4.03 22.48 14.63
CA VAL A 102 2.70 22.08 14.14
C VAL A 102 2.89 21.00 13.08
N LYS A 103 2.41 19.78 13.36
CA LYS A 103 2.26 18.74 12.32
C LYS A 103 1.39 19.34 11.21
N SER A 104 1.89 19.39 9.97
CA SER A 104 1.21 19.99 8.80
C SER A 104 0.00 19.21 8.29
N TYR A 105 -0.38 18.13 8.98
CA TYR A 105 -1.49 17.25 8.63
C TYR A 105 -2.48 17.10 9.80
N SER A 106 -3.71 16.74 9.46
CA SER A 106 -4.76 16.45 10.43
C SER A 106 -5.46 15.12 10.13
N TRP A 107 -6.01 14.53 11.17
CA TRP A 107 -6.86 13.34 11.10
C TRP A 107 -8.31 13.76 11.34
N VAL A 108 -9.19 13.50 10.37
CA VAL A 108 -10.60 13.90 10.42
C VAL A 108 -11.47 12.67 10.58
N ASP A 109 -12.30 12.63 11.64
CA ASP A 109 -13.25 11.54 11.87
C ASP A 109 -14.26 11.43 10.71
N SER A 110 -14.56 10.21 10.31
CA SER A 110 -15.46 9.90 9.21
C SER A 110 -16.05 8.49 9.34
N SER A 111 -16.97 8.17 8.43
CA SER A 111 -17.64 6.88 8.36
C SER A 111 -18.04 6.56 6.92
N LEU A 112 -18.34 5.29 6.65
CA LEU A 112 -18.68 4.84 5.31
C LEU A 112 -19.87 5.61 4.73
N GLY A 113 -19.72 6.05 3.48
CA GLY A 113 -20.75 6.79 2.75
C GLY A 113 -20.72 8.30 2.95
N HIS A 114 -19.91 8.82 3.88
CA HIS A 114 -19.67 10.26 3.98
C HIS A 114 -18.67 10.74 2.93
N ALA A 115 -18.86 11.96 2.45
CA ALA A 115 -17.91 12.61 1.55
C ALA A 115 -16.57 12.83 2.26
N LEU A 116 -15.47 12.62 1.55
CA LEU A 116 -14.13 12.91 2.07
C LEU A 116 -13.82 14.41 1.95
N PRO A 117 -13.03 14.99 2.88
CA PRO A 117 -12.51 16.34 2.73
C PRO A 117 -11.70 16.50 1.43
N HIS A 118 -11.70 17.70 0.85
CA HIS A 118 -10.95 17.97 -0.39
C HIS A 118 -9.43 17.80 -0.24
N THR A 119 -8.92 17.92 0.99
CA THR A 119 -7.50 17.77 1.33
C THR A 119 -7.14 16.32 1.70
N ALA A 120 -8.05 15.36 1.52
CA ALA A 120 -7.80 13.96 1.80
C ALA A 120 -6.67 13.42 0.92
N VAL A 121 -5.70 12.75 1.55
CA VAL A 121 -4.52 12.23 0.86
C VAL A 121 -4.92 11.00 0.03
N ARG A 122 -4.84 11.13 -1.30
CA ARG A 122 -4.97 9.99 -2.21
C ARG A 122 -3.71 9.13 -2.08
N GLY A 123 -3.89 7.86 -1.72
CA GLY A 123 -2.78 6.93 -1.55
C GLY A 123 -2.57 5.98 -2.72
N GLY A 124 -3.58 5.80 -3.58
CA GLY A 124 -3.43 4.95 -4.74
C GLY A 124 -4.71 4.74 -5.55
N THR A 125 -4.78 3.62 -6.26
CA THR A 125 -5.87 3.26 -7.16
C THR A 125 -6.00 1.75 -7.20
N ASP A 126 -7.24 1.26 -7.05
CA ASP A 126 -7.59 -0.14 -7.06
C ASP A 126 -7.62 -0.73 -8.47
N VAL A 127 -7.73 -2.06 -8.56
CA VAL A 127 -7.74 -2.83 -9.81
C VAL A 127 -8.83 -2.41 -10.79
N ASP A 128 -9.94 -1.85 -10.31
CA ASP A 128 -11.07 -1.37 -11.12
C ASP A 128 -11.01 0.14 -11.40
N GLY A 129 -9.89 0.80 -11.08
CA GLY A 129 -9.70 2.23 -11.27
C GLY A 129 -10.27 3.11 -10.14
N GLN A 130 -10.87 2.54 -9.09
CA GLN A 130 -11.38 3.34 -7.97
C GLN A 130 -10.23 3.96 -7.16
N PRO A 131 -10.29 5.27 -6.83
CA PRO A 131 -9.26 5.90 -6.02
C PRO A 131 -9.29 5.38 -4.58
N MET A 132 -8.10 5.20 -4.00
CA MET A 132 -7.92 4.88 -2.59
C MET A 132 -7.37 6.07 -1.82
N TYR A 133 -7.84 6.25 -0.58
CA TYR A 133 -7.44 7.31 0.32
C TYR A 133 -6.85 6.76 1.60
N VAL A 134 -5.94 7.53 2.19
CA VAL A 134 -5.24 7.19 3.42
C VAL A 134 -6.16 7.45 4.61
N GLY A 135 -6.37 6.41 5.40
CA GLY A 135 -7.07 6.51 6.67
C GLY A 135 -6.34 5.80 7.78
N ARG A 136 -6.98 5.77 8.94
CA ARG A 136 -6.66 4.87 10.05
C ARG A 136 -7.93 4.51 10.81
N ALA A 137 -7.95 3.35 11.45
CA ALA A 137 -9.09 2.88 12.20
C ALA A 137 -8.68 2.00 13.38
N HIS A 138 -9.53 1.95 14.41
CA HIS A 138 -9.30 1.08 15.55
C HIS A 138 -9.63 -0.38 15.24
N HIS A 139 -8.77 -1.30 15.67
CA HIS A 139 -9.01 -2.74 15.62
C HIS A 139 -8.17 -3.42 16.71
N GLU A 140 -8.81 -4.22 17.59
CA GLU A 140 -8.13 -4.92 18.70
C GLU A 140 -7.20 -4.00 19.52
N ARG A 141 -7.71 -2.83 19.94
CA ARG A 141 -7.01 -1.75 20.67
C ARG A 141 -5.93 -1.01 19.88
N ASP A 142 -5.41 -1.57 18.79
CA ASP A 142 -4.53 -0.87 17.87
C ASP A 142 -5.28 0.22 17.12
N LEU A 143 -4.58 1.31 16.82
CA LEU A 143 -4.94 2.26 15.79
C LEU A 143 -4.10 1.95 14.56
N ILE A 144 -4.72 1.54 13.46
CA ILE A 144 -4.02 0.95 12.32
C ILE A 144 -4.26 1.77 11.04
N PRO A 145 -3.22 2.03 10.23
CA PRO A 145 -3.38 2.57 8.87
C PRO A 145 -4.39 1.77 8.04
N ALA A 146 -5.21 2.49 7.29
CA ALA A 146 -6.33 1.93 6.54
C ALA A 146 -6.33 2.41 5.08
N LYS A 147 -6.79 1.54 4.17
CA LYS A 147 -7.19 1.95 2.81
C LYS A 147 -8.69 2.27 2.81
N ILE A 148 -9.06 3.45 2.33
CA ILE A 148 -10.46 3.87 2.17
C ILE A 148 -10.78 3.91 0.68
N ILE A 149 -11.90 3.31 0.28
CA ILE A 149 -12.39 3.27 -1.11
C ILE A 149 -13.81 3.84 -1.14
N PRO A 150 -13.98 5.15 -1.34
CA PRO A 150 -15.29 5.81 -1.26
C PRO A 150 -16.32 5.24 -2.23
N GLY A 151 -15.91 4.97 -3.48
CA GLY A 151 -16.80 4.44 -4.53
C GLY A 151 -17.36 3.05 -4.22
N ARG A 152 -16.68 2.27 -3.37
CA ARG A 152 -17.15 0.96 -2.89
C ARG A 152 -17.75 1.00 -1.49
N ARG A 153 -17.70 2.16 -0.81
CA ARG A 153 -18.06 2.31 0.60
C ARG A 153 -17.33 1.28 1.46
N CYS A 154 -16.01 1.18 1.30
CA CYS A 154 -15.18 0.29 2.10
C CYS A 154 -14.02 1.02 2.78
N CYS A 155 -13.65 0.54 3.95
CA CYS A 155 -12.43 0.90 4.66
C CYS A 155 -11.85 -0.39 5.25
N TYR A 156 -10.56 -0.62 5.05
CA TYR A 156 -9.90 -1.86 5.47
C TYR A 156 -8.59 -1.60 6.19
N VAL A 157 -8.36 -2.37 7.25
CA VAL A 157 -7.08 -2.47 7.96
C VAL A 157 -6.52 -3.88 7.83
N SER A 158 -5.21 -4.02 7.84
CA SER A 158 -4.56 -5.34 7.92
C SER A 158 -4.26 -5.68 9.38
N TYR A 159 -4.60 -6.89 9.82
CA TYR A 159 -4.28 -7.35 11.17
C TYR A 159 -4.30 -8.88 11.28
N ASN A 160 -3.23 -9.43 11.85
CA ASN A 160 -3.07 -10.83 12.19
C ASN A 160 -3.42 -11.79 11.03
N GLY A 161 -2.84 -11.54 9.85
CA GLY A 161 -3.02 -12.38 8.66
C GLY A 161 -4.29 -12.09 7.85
N LYS A 162 -5.15 -11.15 8.28
CA LYS A 162 -6.44 -10.89 7.65
C LYS A 162 -6.66 -9.42 7.30
N GLU A 163 -7.55 -9.20 6.33
CA GLU A 163 -8.15 -7.91 6.02
C GLU A 163 -9.45 -7.73 6.83
N HIS A 164 -9.60 -6.59 7.51
CA HIS A 164 -10.75 -6.31 8.37
C HIS A 164 -11.48 -5.06 7.91
N ALA A 165 -12.78 -5.19 7.64
CA ALA A 165 -13.65 -4.08 7.25
C ALA A 165 -13.98 -3.16 8.44
N LYS A 166 -13.98 -1.84 8.21
CA LYS A 166 -14.25 -0.81 9.21
C LYS A 166 -15.35 0.13 8.74
N SER A 167 -16.29 0.44 9.63
CA SER A 167 -17.41 1.36 9.37
C SER A 167 -17.11 2.80 9.79
N THR A 168 -16.25 2.98 10.80
CA THR A 168 -15.76 4.26 11.30
C THR A 168 -14.24 4.30 11.22
N TYR A 169 -13.71 5.47 10.88
CA TYR A 169 -12.28 5.69 10.63
C TYR A 169 -11.95 7.17 10.68
N GLN A 170 -10.66 7.47 10.63
CA GLN A 170 -10.13 8.81 10.40
C GLN A 170 -9.51 8.89 9.01
N VAL A 171 -9.69 10.02 8.35
CA VAL A 171 -9.12 10.35 7.04
C VAL A 171 -7.89 11.23 7.27
N LEU A 172 -6.78 10.92 6.60
CA LEU A 172 -5.62 11.80 6.61
C LEU A 172 -5.83 12.97 5.65
N CYS A 173 -5.68 14.18 6.16
CA CYS A 173 -5.72 15.41 5.39
C CYS A 173 -4.36 16.10 5.45
N ASP A 174 -3.69 16.24 4.29
CA ASP A 174 -2.39 16.90 4.16
C ASP A 174 -2.19 17.37 2.71
N ALA A 175 -1.90 18.66 2.52
CA ALA A 175 -1.62 19.23 1.20
C ALA A 175 -0.16 19.00 0.74
N ARG A 176 0.70 18.44 1.60
CA ARG A 176 2.16 18.31 1.43
C ARG A 176 2.63 16.87 1.60
N ALA A 177 1.69 15.93 1.60
CA ALA A 177 2.01 14.51 1.69
C ALA A 177 2.75 14.05 0.43
N GLU A 178 3.86 13.36 0.63
CA GLU A 178 4.65 12.77 -0.45
C GLU A 178 4.99 11.31 -0.15
N TRP A 179 5.14 10.53 -1.22
CA TRP A 179 5.51 9.13 -1.16
C TRP A 179 6.97 8.99 -1.55
N VAL A 180 7.77 8.39 -0.66
CA VAL A 180 9.21 8.20 -0.87
C VAL A 180 9.52 6.70 -0.80
N PRO A 181 10.32 6.14 -1.73
CA PRO A 181 10.75 4.76 -1.66
C PRO A 181 11.52 4.47 -0.37
N ASP A 182 11.18 3.37 0.32
CA ASP A 182 11.89 2.90 1.50
C ASP A 182 11.72 1.37 1.65
N GLN A 183 12.39 0.78 2.65
CA GLN A 183 12.37 -0.67 2.85
C GLN A 183 12.72 -1.12 4.27
N GLY A 184 12.34 -2.35 4.60
CA GLY A 184 12.85 -3.09 5.76
C GLY A 184 12.50 -2.48 7.13
N GLY A 185 11.36 -1.81 7.24
CA GLY A 185 10.91 -1.15 8.47
C GLY A 185 11.61 0.16 8.79
N ARG A 186 12.42 0.70 7.86
CA ARG A 186 12.98 2.04 8.00
C ARG A 186 11.89 3.08 8.16
N VAL A 187 12.21 4.07 8.98
CA VAL A 187 11.34 5.19 9.32
C VAL A 187 12.03 6.45 8.87
N HIS A 188 11.52 7.05 7.79
CA HIS A 188 11.97 8.35 7.35
C HIS A 188 11.72 9.40 8.47
N PRO A 189 12.63 10.37 8.72
CA PRO A 189 12.45 11.38 9.78
C PRO A 189 11.15 12.18 9.69
N ASP A 190 10.65 12.34 8.46
CA ASP A 190 9.41 13.06 8.16
C ASP A 190 8.19 12.14 7.95
N ALA A 191 8.31 10.85 8.28
CA ALA A 191 7.23 9.88 8.12
C ALA A 191 6.00 10.26 8.97
N ILE A 192 4.82 10.17 8.35
CA ILE A 192 3.55 10.42 9.03
C ILE A 192 3.21 9.21 9.89
N GLU A 193 3.00 9.46 11.19
CA GLU A 193 2.51 8.44 12.11
C GLU A 193 1.07 8.07 11.74
N GLY A 194 0.88 6.84 11.28
CA GLY A 194 -0.41 6.31 10.85
C GLY A 194 -1.22 5.69 11.98
N GLY A 195 -0.58 5.35 13.09
CA GLY A 195 -1.24 4.70 14.20
C GLY A 195 -0.25 4.15 15.21
N ARG A 196 -0.76 3.37 16.16
CA ARG A 196 -0.01 2.76 17.25
C ARG A 196 -0.64 1.43 17.64
N THR A 197 0.20 0.46 17.93
CA THR A 197 -0.22 -0.80 18.54
C THR A 197 -0.60 -0.61 20.02
N ASP A 198 -1.28 -1.58 20.60
CA ASP A 198 -1.65 -1.61 22.03
C ASP A 198 -0.43 -1.55 22.96
N ASN A 199 0.72 -2.12 22.54
CA ASN A 199 1.98 -2.03 23.28
C ASN A 199 2.76 -0.71 23.05
N GLY A 200 2.20 0.21 22.26
CA GLY A 200 2.78 1.54 22.02
C GLY A 200 3.84 1.63 20.93
N GLU A 201 4.01 0.61 20.09
CA GLU A 201 4.82 0.73 18.86
C GLU A 201 4.11 1.62 17.84
N THR A 202 4.82 2.62 17.32
CA THR A 202 4.28 3.49 16.26
C THR A 202 4.24 2.74 14.92
N LEU A 203 3.10 2.82 14.23
CA LEU A 203 2.90 2.33 12.88
C LEU A 203 2.95 3.50 11.89
N TYR A 204 3.53 3.27 10.73
CA TYR A 204 3.64 4.27 9.66
C TYR A 204 2.82 3.87 8.45
N ILE A 205 2.59 4.83 7.55
CA ILE A 205 1.75 4.63 6.38
C ILE A 205 2.65 4.24 5.21
N GLY A 206 2.41 3.05 4.68
CA GLY A 206 3.08 2.56 3.47
C GLY A 206 2.12 2.40 2.32
N ARG A 207 2.65 2.31 1.10
CA ARG A 207 1.94 1.76 -0.05
C ARG A 207 2.84 0.88 -0.89
N VAL A 208 2.22 -0.02 -1.64
CA VAL A 208 2.88 -0.95 -2.56
C VAL A 208 2.03 -1.17 -3.80
N ILE A 209 2.65 -1.67 -4.86
CA ILE A 209 1.94 -2.22 -6.02
C ILE A 209 1.67 -3.71 -5.77
N HIS A 210 0.39 -4.12 -5.73
CA HIS A 210 -0.03 -5.52 -5.67
C HIS A 210 -1.12 -5.80 -6.68
N LYS A 211 -0.92 -6.78 -7.57
CA LYS A 211 -1.89 -7.17 -8.62
C LYS A 211 -2.45 -5.96 -9.39
N ASN A 212 -1.57 -5.06 -9.82
CA ASN A 212 -1.88 -3.79 -10.51
C ASN A 212 -2.67 -2.75 -9.71
N SER A 213 -2.89 -2.97 -8.41
CA SER A 213 -3.41 -1.97 -7.49
C SER A 213 -2.25 -1.28 -6.74
N MET A 214 -2.22 0.05 -6.75
CA MET A 214 -1.40 0.81 -5.82
C MET A 214 -2.18 0.95 -4.52
N THR A 215 -1.81 0.21 -3.48
CA THR A 215 -2.61 0.05 -2.26
C THR A 215 -1.85 0.40 -1.00
N ILE A 216 -2.58 0.98 -0.05
CA ILE A 216 -2.09 1.50 1.22
C ILE A 216 -2.04 0.36 2.24
N GLY A 217 -1.07 0.42 3.16
CA GLY A 217 -0.88 -0.53 4.25
C GLY A 217 -0.20 0.10 5.46
N LYS A 218 0.06 -0.74 6.46
CA LYS A 218 0.80 -0.38 7.68
C LYS A 218 2.26 -0.80 7.54
N ILE A 219 3.18 0.13 7.72
CA ILE A 219 4.59 -0.19 7.97
C ILE A 219 4.72 -0.48 9.47
N HIS A 220 5.24 -1.65 9.78
CA HIS A 220 5.48 -2.11 11.14
C HIS A 220 6.99 -2.24 11.34
N PRO A 221 7.64 -1.25 11.97
CA PRO A 221 9.11 -1.16 12.05
C PRO A 221 9.76 -2.40 12.66
N SER A 222 9.25 -2.92 13.78
CA SER A 222 9.81 -4.11 14.44
C SER A 222 9.70 -5.37 13.58
N HIS A 223 8.63 -5.49 12.77
CA HIS A 223 8.45 -6.59 11.81
C HIS A 223 9.21 -6.37 10.49
N ARG A 224 9.81 -5.19 10.31
CA ARG A 224 10.50 -4.78 9.08
C ARG A 224 9.64 -4.91 7.83
N THR A 225 8.32 -4.74 7.95
CA THR A 225 7.37 -5.14 6.90
C THR A 225 6.28 -4.10 6.73
N CYS A 226 5.93 -3.79 5.48
CA CYS A 226 4.69 -3.13 5.11
C CYS A 226 3.61 -4.18 4.83
N TYR A 227 2.54 -4.18 5.62
CA TYR A 227 1.41 -5.08 5.46
C TYR A 227 0.24 -4.36 4.81
N ILE A 228 -0.28 -4.92 3.72
CA ILE A 228 -1.48 -4.42 3.06
C ILE A 228 -2.67 -5.33 3.33
N PRO A 229 -3.87 -4.78 3.52
CA PRO A 229 -5.10 -5.54 3.41
C PRO A 229 -5.43 -5.75 1.93
N PHE A 230 -5.64 -7.00 1.49
CA PHE A 230 -6.05 -7.30 0.11
C PHE A 230 -6.75 -8.65 0.01
N ASP A 231 -7.96 -8.66 -0.55
CA ASP A 231 -8.73 -9.88 -0.90
C ASP A 231 -8.90 -10.83 0.30
N GLY A 232 -9.25 -10.26 1.46
CA GLY A 232 -9.44 -10.99 2.71
C GLY A 232 -8.16 -11.31 3.49
N ALA A 233 -6.99 -11.08 2.91
CA ALA A 233 -5.69 -11.40 3.52
C ALA A 233 -4.88 -10.16 3.92
N GLU A 234 -3.98 -10.35 4.88
CA GLU A 234 -2.87 -9.43 5.13
C GLU A 234 -1.64 -9.92 4.35
N VAL A 235 -1.10 -9.09 3.46
CA VAL A 235 0.04 -9.44 2.59
C VAL A 235 1.23 -8.54 2.93
N GLY A 236 2.38 -9.16 3.22
CA GLY A 236 3.60 -8.45 3.66
C GLY A 236 4.58 -8.14 2.52
N TYR A 237 5.22 -6.97 2.60
CA TYR A 237 6.23 -6.47 1.67
C TYR A 237 7.43 -5.88 2.42
N GLN A 238 8.63 -6.16 1.91
CA GLN A 238 9.88 -5.56 2.41
C GLN A 238 10.18 -4.21 1.76
N ASN A 239 9.80 -4.03 0.49
CA ASN A 239 9.97 -2.80 -0.27
C ASN A 239 8.63 -2.09 -0.39
N TYR A 240 8.61 -0.80 -0.14
CA TYR A 240 7.40 0.01 -0.13
C TYR A 240 7.72 1.48 -0.41
N GLU A 241 6.69 2.30 -0.57
CA GLU A 241 6.83 3.75 -0.41
C GLU A 241 6.27 4.13 0.95
N VAL A 242 6.99 4.96 1.71
CA VAL A 242 6.53 5.56 2.97
C VAL A 242 5.92 6.93 2.71
N LEU A 243 4.82 7.22 3.40
CA LEU A 243 4.21 8.55 3.35
C LEU A 243 4.91 9.50 4.33
N ILE A 244 5.37 10.63 3.81
CA ILE A 244 6.02 11.69 4.57
C ILE A 244 5.23 13.00 4.47
N SER A 245 5.44 13.91 5.41
CA SER A 245 4.95 15.29 5.32
C SER A 245 6.14 16.25 5.25
N ARG A 246 6.28 16.99 4.14
CA ARG A 246 7.40 17.94 3.98
C ARG A 246 7.30 19.09 4.97
N LYS A 247 8.39 19.33 5.70
CA LYS A 247 8.55 20.51 6.56
C LYS A 247 8.77 21.78 5.72
N TYR A 248 8.43 22.92 6.30
CA TYR A 248 8.76 24.25 5.76
C TYR A 248 10.25 24.53 5.88
#